data_AF-A0A6B3HJ57-F1
#
_entry.id   AF-A0A6B3HJ57-F1
#
_cell.length_a   1.000
_cell.length_b   1.000
_cell.length_c   1.000
_cell.angle_alpha   90.00
_cell.angle_beta   90.00
_cell.angle_gamma   90.00
#
_symmetry.space_group_name_H-M   'P 1'
#
loop_
_entity.id
_entity.type
_entity.pdbx_description
1 polymer ?
#
loop_
_entity_poly.entity_id
_entity_poly.type
_entity_poly.pdbx_seq_one_letter_code
_entity_poly.pdbx_strand_id
1 'polypeptide(L)'
;SRDSSAEAWATADRLLGDLDADTIAAAQQALGRSESVGQQRMLALHGGSRDKLEIAPNLWAGVGLVRGGAGTALVGSHAEVADRIEEYHALGVEHFVLSGYPHLEEAYWFGEGVTPELARRGLLSTVPASPRLGAPGAETRAAPASGGAPLLVAGGR
;
A
#
# COMPACT_ATOMS: atom_id res chain seq x y z
N SER A 1 4.01 7.30 -12.71
CA SER A 1 5.14 7.33 -11.76
C SER A 1 5.41 8.77 -11.37
N ARG A 2 6.06 8.99 -10.22
CA ARG A 2 6.48 10.31 -9.72
C ARG A 2 7.97 10.21 -9.43
N ASP A 3 8.76 10.47 -10.44
CA ASP A 3 10.18 10.12 -10.42
C ASP A 3 10.98 11.13 -9.60
N SER A 4 10.47 12.37 -9.48
CA SER A 4 11.08 13.46 -8.72
C SER A 4 10.29 13.85 -7.47
N SER A 5 10.99 14.46 -6.51
CA SER A 5 10.39 15.04 -5.30
C SER A 5 9.29 16.04 -5.64
N ALA A 6 9.53 16.91 -6.63
CA ALA A 6 8.57 17.93 -7.05
C ALA A 6 7.25 17.33 -7.58
N GLU A 7 7.32 16.26 -8.37
CA GLU A 7 6.12 15.57 -8.88
C GLU A 7 5.35 14.84 -7.76
N ALA A 8 6.08 14.27 -6.79
CA ALA A 8 5.50 13.66 -5.61
C ALA A 8 4.71 14.67 -4.78
N TRP A 9 5.33 15.80 -4.46
CA TRP A 9 4.70 16.89 -3.71
C TRP A 9 3.54 17.54 -4.47
N ALA A 10 3.68 17.80 -5.77
CA ALA A 10 2.59 18.31 -6.61
C ALA A 10 1.37 17.37 -6.62
N THR A 11 1.59 16.06 -6.53
CA THR A 11 0.48 15.11 -6.42
C THR A 11 -0.17 15.14 -5.03
N ALA A 12 0.62 15.21 -3.96
CA ALA A 12 0.08 15.38 -2.60
C ALA A 12 -0.77 16.65 -2.50
N ASP A 13 -0.29 17.76 -3.07
CA ASP A 13 -1.01 19.04 -3.13
C ASP A 13 -2.30 18.92 -3.94
N ARG A 14 -2.27 18.24 -5.09
CA ARG A 14 -3.48 18.00 -5.89
C ARG A 14 -4.52 17.19 -5.11
N LEU A 15 -4.11 16.08 -4.47
CA LEU A 15 -5.01 15.27 -3.66
C LEU A 15 -5.60 16.06 -2.50
N LEU A 16 -4.82 16.96 -1.88
CA LEU A 16 -5.31 17.86 -0.85
C LEU A 16 -6.28 18.92 -1.40
N GLY A 17 -6.01 19.45 -2.59
CA GLY A 17 -6.85 20.42 -3.30
C GLY A 17 -8.19 19.86 -3.75
N ASP A 18 -8.26 18.55 -4.01
CA ASP A 18 -9.51 17.84 -4.33
C ASP A 18 -10.45 17.71 -3.11
N LEU A 19 -9.96 17.99 -1.89
CA LEU A 19 -10.77 17.96 -0.67
C LEU A 19 -11.33 19.35 -0.38
N ASP A 20 -12.64 19.48 -0.22
CA ASP A 20 -13.28 20.71 0.26
C ASP A 20 -13.29 20.81 1.80
N ALA A 21 -13.57 22.01 2.33
CA ALA A 21 -13.51 22.26 3.78
C ALA A 21 -14.57 21.48 4.56
N ASP A 22 -15.75 21.29 3.99
CA ASP A 22 -16.87 20.60 4.63
C ASP A 22 -16.59 19.10 4.75
N THR A 23 -15.99 18.50 3.72
CA THR A 23 -15.53 17.10 3.70
C THR A 23 -14.51 16.85 4.80
N ILE A 24 -13.52 17.75 4.94
CA ILE A 24 -12.54 17.65 6.03
C ILE A 24 -13.23 17.79 7.37
N ALA A 25 -14.07 18.82 7.57
CA ALA A 25 -14.74 19.05 8.85
C ALA A 25 -15.61 17.85 9.27
N ALA A 26 -16.38 17.29 8.33
CA ALA A 26 -17.21 16.11 8.57
C ALA A 26 -16.36 14.88 8.94
N ALA A 27 -15.26 14.65 8.22
CA ALA A 27 -14.34 13.56 8.54
C ALA A 27 -13.69 13.76 9.91
N GLN A 28 -13.22 14.96 10.24
CA GLN A 28 -12.60 15.27 11.53
C GLN A 28 -13.57 15.06 12.70
N GLN A 29 -14.84 15.47 12.55
CA GLN A 29 -15.87 15.18 13.56
C GLN A 29 -16.09 13.67 13.72
N ALA A 30 -16.14 12.91 12.62
CA ALA A 30 -16.32 11.47 12.69
C ALA A 30 -15.12 10.77 13.35
N LEU A 31 -13.90 11.09 12.92
CA LEU A 31 -12.65 10.52 13.42
C LEU A 31 -12.37 10.89 14.88
N GLY A 32 -12.73 12.12 15.29
CA GLY A 32 -12.58 12.60 16.67
C GLY A 32 -13.41 11.84 17.70
N ARG A 33 -14.41 11.06 17.28
CA ARG A 33 -15.19 10.17 18.16
C ARG A 33 -14.50 8.82 18.42
N SER A 34 -13.36 8.56 17.79
CA SER A 34 -12.65 7.29 17.96
C SER A 34 -12.02 7.17 19.35
N GLU A 35 -12.20 6.02 19.99
CA GLU A 35 -11.53 5.63 21.23
C GLU A 35 -10.09 5.11 20.99
N SER A 36 -9.68 4.97 19.72
CA SER A 36 -8.34 4.50 19.37
C SER A 36 -7.27 5.54 19.70
N VAL A 37 -6.34 5.17 20.59
CA VAL A 37 -5.15 5.99 20.89
C VAL A 37 -4.34 6.28 19.62
N GLY A 38 -4.27 5.33 18.69
CA GLY A 38 -3.60 5.52 17.39
C GLY A 38 -4.26 6.62 16.56
N GLN A 39 -5.59 6.62 16.49
CA GLN A 39 -6.35 7.66 15.78
C GLN A 39 -6.17 9.02 16.47
N GLN A 40 -6.24 9.08 17.80
CA GLN A 40 -6.05 10.32 18.56
C GLN A 40 -4.67 10.93 18.30
N ARG A 41 -3.62 10.09 18.23
CA ARG A 41 -2.27 10.54 17.86
C ARG A 41 -2.21 11.09 16.44
N MET A 42 -2.91 10.49 15.48
CA MET A 42 -2.96 11.03 14.11
C MET A 42 -3.66 12.38 14.03
N LEU A 43 -4.80 12.54 14.71
CA LEU A 43 -5.51 13.82 14.76
C LEU A 43 -4.62 14.93 15.34
N ALA A 44 -3.80 14.59 16.34
CA ALA A 44 -2.88 15.53 16.95
C ALA A 44 -1.75 16.01 16.01
N LEU A 45 -1.46 15.29 14.92
CA LEU A 45 -0.42 15.68 13.96
C LEU A 45 -0.79 16.91 13.12
N HIS A 46 -2.10 17.12 12.86
CA HIS A 46 -2.57 18.18 11.97
C HIS A 46 -3.67 19.06 12.57
N GLY A 47 -4.34 18.61 13.65
CA GLY A 47 -5.37 19.41 14.35
C GLY A 47 -6.55 19.79 13.47
N GLY A 48 -6.82 19.03 12.40
CA GLY A 48 -7.82 19.33 11.38
C GLY A 48 -7.45 20.45 10.40
N SER A 49 -6.25 21.04 10.48
CA SER A 49 -5.80 22.08 9.56
C SER A 49 -5.13 21.50 8.31
N ARG A 50 -5.21 22.22 7.19
CA ARG A 50 -4.43 21.97 5.97
C ARG A 50 -2.99 22.48 6.06
N ASP A 51 -2.68 23.24 7.10
CA ASP A 51 -1.36 23.87 7.27
C ASP A 51 -0.37 22.89 7.89
N LYS A 52 0.90 22.96 7.46
CA LYS A 52 2.04 22.23 8.07
C LYS A 52 1.83 20.72 8.15
N LEU A 53 1.33 20.13 7.07
CA LEU A 53 1.08 18.69 6.99
C LEU A 53 2.35 17.85 6.78
N GLU A 54 3.47 18.44 6.40
CA GLU A 54 4.77 17.79 6.46
C GLU A 54 5.27 17.84 7.91
N ILE A 55 5.21 16.70 8.60
CA ILE A 55 5.53 16.60 10.04
C ILE A 55 6.98 16.17 10.29
N ALA A 56 7.63 15.63 9.28
CA ALA A 56 9.06 15.34 9.20
C ALA A 56 9.44 15.28 7.70
N PRO A 57 10.73 15.35 7.34
CA PRO A 57 11.16 15.31 5.94
C PRO A 57 10.55 14.13 5.18
N ASN A 58 9.78 14.41 4.13
CA ASN A 58 9.07 13.42 3.30
C ASN A 58 8.00 12.60 4.05
N LEU A 59 7.58 13.02 5.24
CA LEU A 59 6.52 12.37 6.02
C LEU A 59 5.32 13.31 6.15
N TRP A 60 4.23 12.96 5.48
CA TRP A 60 3.07 13.81 5.29
C TRP A 60 1.82 13.27 6.00
N ALA A 61 1.18 14.11 6.80
CA ALA A 61 0.00 13.78 7.60
C ALA A 61 -1.34 14.09 6.89
N GLY A 62 -1.32 14.63 5.67
CA GLY A 62 -2.54 15.08 4.98
C GLY A 62 -3.58 13.99 4.69
N VAL A 63 -3.15 12.73 4.55
CA VAL A 63 -4.07 11.58 4.43
C VAL A 63 -5.00 11.46 5.66
N GLY A 64 -4.53 11.85 6.84
CA GLY A 64 -5.28 11.81 8.10
C GLY A 64 -6.41 12.85 8.19
N LEU A 65 -6.48 13.81 7.27
CA LEU A 65 -7.56 14.80 7.24
C LEU A 65 -8.92 14.18 6.92
N VAL A 66 -8.94 13.09 6.16
CA VAL A 66 -10.18 12.44 5.72
C VAL A 66 -10.23 10.94 5.93
N ARG A 67 -9.07 10.30 6.17
CA ARG A 67 -8.98 8.86 6.37
C ARG A 67 -8.63 8.53 7.82
N GLY A 68 -9.37 7.60 8.41
CA GLY A 68 -9.05 7.05 9.72
C GLY A 68 -7.93 6.01 9.68
N GLY A 69 -7.46 5.62 10.87
CA GLY A 69 -6.33 4.73 11.09
C GLY A 69 -5.08 5.48 11.56
N ALA A 70 -4.03 4.72 11.85
CA ALA A 70 -2.72 5.25 12.23
C ALA A 70 -1.83 5.29 10.97
N GLY A 71 -1.96 6.34 10.16
CA GLY A 71 -1.24 6.41 8.88
C GLY A 71 -0.81 7.82 8.48
N THR A 72 0.43 7.91 8.03
CA THR A 72 1.06 9.03 7.32
C THR A 72 1.50 8.52 5.95
N ALA A 73 1.75 9.42 5.00
CA ALA A 73 2.28 9.08 3.68
C ALA A 73 3.76 9.44 3.58
N LEU A 74 4.54 8.61 2.89
CA LEU A 74 5.88 8.98 2.41
C LEU A 74 5.73 9.73 1.09
N VAL A 75 6.26 10.95 0.99
CA VAL A 75 6.13 11.82 -0.20
C VAL A 75 7.52 12.28 -0.64
N GLY A 76 7.96 11.83 -1.81
CA GLY A 76 9.24 12.18 -2.41
C GLY A 76 9.53 11.34 -3.66
N SER A 77 10.69 11.55 -4.25
CA SER A 77 11.26 10.66 -5.28
C SER A 77 11.44 9.25 -4.75
N HIS A 78 11.63 8.29 -5.66
CA HIS A 78 11.87 6.89 -5.27
C HIS A 78 13.06 6.72 -4.31
N ALA A 79 14.12 7.51 -4.50
CA ALA A 79 15.29 7.51 -3.63
C ALA A 79 14.99 8.07 -2.24
N GLU A 80 14.27 9.20 -2.14
CA GLU A 80 13.86 9.79 -0.84
C GLU A 80 12.91 8.86 -0.08
N VAL A 81 11.99 8.19 -0.77
CA VAL A 81 11.10 7.20 -0.15
C VAL A 81 11.91 5.99 0.35
N ALA A 82 12.89 5.52 -0.44
CA ALA A 82 13.80 4.46 0.00
C ALA A 82 14.65 4.88 1.21
N ASP A 83 15.10 6.14 1.29
CA ASP A 83 15.81 6.68 2.46
C ASP A 83 14.96 6.56 3.73
N ARG A 84 13.68 6.96 3.65
CA ARG A 84 12.76 6.87 4.81
C ARG A 84 12.50 5.43 5.23
N ILE A 85 12.35 4.50 4.29
CA ILE A 85 12.17 3.07 4.59
C ILE A 85 13.43 2.51 5.25
N GLU A 86 14.62 2.86 4.76
CA GLU A 86 15.90 2.46 5.36
C GLU A 86 16.06 2.99 6.79
N GLU A 87 15.66 4.24 7.05
CA GLU A 87 15.66 4.80 8.41
C GLU A 87 14.72 4.04 9.35
N TYR A 88 13.51 3.72 8.93
CA TYR A 88 12.60 2.87 9.72
C TYR A 88 13.19 1.47 9.95
N HIS A 89 13.81 0.88 8.93
CA HIS A 89 14.49 -0.41 9.04
C HIS A 89 15.65 -0.38 10.04
N ALA A 90 16.45 0.69 10.06
CA ALA A 90 17.52 0.89 11.03
C ALA A 90 17.01 0.98 12.48
N LEU A 91 15.73 1.35 12.68
CA LEU A 91 15.05 1.34 13.96
C LEU A 91 14.39 -0.01 14.31
N GLY A 92 14.55 -1.03 13.46
CA GLY A 92 14.02 -2.39 13.66
C GLY A 92 12.66 -2.65 13.02
N VAL A 93 12.17 -1.79 12.12
CA VAL A 93 10.93 -2.05 11.37
C VAL A 93 11.22 -2.94 10.17
N GLU A 94 10.75 -4.19 10.21
CA GLU A 94 11.02 -5.17 9.16
C GLU A 94 9.89 -5.31 8.12
N HIS A 95 8.68 -4.86 8.47
CA HIS A 95 7.48 -5.04 7.65
C HIS A 95 6.72 -3.74 7.47
N PHE A 96 6.43 -3.41 6.21
CA PHE A 96 5.70 -2.21 5.81
C PHE A 96 4.40 -2.61 5.12
N VAL A 97 3.27 -2.19 5.68
CA VAL A 97 1.95 -2.32 5.03
C VAL A 97 1.65 -1.01 4.33
N LEU A 98 1.83 -0.99 3.02
CA LEU A 98 1.72 0.22 2.20
C LEU A 98 0.39 0.25 1.43
N SER A 99 -0.08 1.47 1.16
CA SER A 99 -1.22 1.75 0.29
C SER A 99 -1.01 3.11 -0.36
N GLY A 100 -1.42 3.28 -1.62
CA GLY A 100 -1.41 4.58 -2.30
C GLY A 100 -2.69 4.79 -3.11
N TYR A 101 -2.90 6.01 -3.63
CA TYR A 101 -4.03 6.34 -4.50
C TYR A 101 -3.57 6.78 -5.90
N PRO A 102 -4.04 6.13 -6.98
CA PRO A 102 -4.92 4.95 -7.01
C PRO A 102 -4.20 3.64 -6.65
N HIS A 103 -4.90 2.68 -6.05
CA HIS A 103 -4.27 1.51 -5.42
C HIS A 103 -3.43 0.63 -6.36
N LEU A 104 -3.90 0.39 -7.59
CA LEU A 104 -3.22 -0.51 -8.52
C LEU A 104 -1.95 0.12 -9.08
N GLU A 105 -2.07 1.32 -9.63
CA GLU A 105 -0.99 2.07 -10.24
C GLU A 105 0.12 2.38 -9.24
N GLU A 106 -0.23 2.73 -8.00
CA GLU A 106 0.75 2.96 -6.94
C GLU A 106 1.53 1.69 -6.57
N ALA A 107 0.89 0.51 -6.62
CA ALA A 107 1.61 -0.74 -6.40
C ALA A 107 2.66 -0.98 -7.49
N TYR A 108 2.33 -0.68 -8.76
CA TYR A 108 3.29 -0.75 -9.86
C TYR A 108 4.39 0.31 -9.72
N TRP A 109 4.05 1.58 -9.49
CA TRP A 109 5.04 2.65 -9.39
C TRP A 109 5.99 2.45 -8.21
N PHE A 110 5.48 2.03 -7.05
CA PHE A 110 6.33 1.67 -5.91
C PHE A 110 7.22 0.45 -6.24
N GLY A 111 6.61 -0.59 -6.84
CA GLY A 111 7.29 -1.81 -7.24
C GLY A 111 8.44 -1.56 -8.22
N GLU A 112 8.21 -0.74 -9.23
CA GLU A 112 9.17 -0.45 -10.30
C GLU A 112 10.17 0.65 -9.92
N GLY A 113 9.80 1.57 -9.02
CA GLY A 113 10.63 2.72 -8.64
C GLY A 113 11.42 2.55 -7.35
N VAL A 114 10.75 2.16 -6.25
CA VAL A 114 11.37 2.12 -4.91
C VAL A 114 12.06 0.78 -4.63
N THR A 115 11.46 -0.33 -5.05
CA THR A 115 12.01 -1.68 -4.80
C THR A 115 13.43 -1.86 -5.35
N PRO A 116 13.78 -1.37 -6.57
CA PRO A 116 15.16 -1.44 -7.06
C PRO A 116 16.16 -0.64 -6.21
N GLU A 117 15.76 0.52 -5.68
CA GLU A 117 16.61 1.31 -4.78
C GLU A 117 16.87 0.56 -3.46
N LEU A 118 15.84 -0.05 -2.87
CA LEU A 118 15.98 -0.88 -1.67
C LEU A 118 16.87 -2.10 -1.92
N ALA A 119 16.73 -2.76 -3.08
CA ALA A 119 17.59 -3.87 -3.47
C ALA A 119 19.05 -3.43 -3.65
N ARG A 120 19.30 -2.27 -4.28
CA ARG A 120 20.65 -1.69 -4.43
C ARG A 120 21.33 -1.39 -3.08
N ARG A 121 20.53 -1.07 -2.05
CA ARG A 121 20.98 -0.85 -0.66
C ARG A 121 21.15 -2.16 0.14
N GLY A 122 20.79 -3.31 -0.44
CA GLY A 122 20.85 -4.60 0.24
C GLY A 122 19.72 -4.83 1.25
N LEU A 123 18.65 -4.03 1.21
CA LEU A 123 17.51 -4.12 2.12
C LEU A 123 16.43 -5.09 1.64
N LEU A 124 16.47 -5.49 0.37
CA LEU A 124 15.62 -6.52 -0.18
C LEU A 124 16.48 -7.60 -0.80
N SER A 125 16.20 -8.85 -0.41
CA SER A 125 16.67 -10.02 -1.16
C SER A 125 16.11 -9.91 -2.57
N THR A 126 16.96 -10.04 -3.59
CA THR A 126 16.48 -10.16 -4.97
C THR A 126 15.67 -11.46 -5.09
N VAL A 127 14.36 -11.37 -4.89
CA VAL A 127 13.47 -12.48 -5.21
C VAL A 127 13.54 -12.61 -6.74
N PRO A 128 13.94 -13.76 -7.31
CA PRO A 128 13.87 -13.93 -8.75
C PRO A 128 12.42 -13.66 -9.17
N ALA A 129 12.25 -12.77 -10.16
CA ALA A 129 10.94 -12.42 -10.68
C ALA A 129 10.14 -13.72 -10.90
N SER A 130 8.97 -13.83 -10.26
CA SER A 130 8.14 -15.03 -10.38
C SER A 130 7.92 -15.33 -11.87
N PRO A 131 8.30 -16.50 -12.39
CA PRO A 131 8.24 -16.79 -13.83
C PRO A 131 6.80 -17.10 -14.30
N ARG A 132 5.77 -16.44 -13.76
CA ARG A 132 4.38 -16.73 -14.09
C ARG A 132 3.57 -15.48 -14.42
N LEU A 133 4.02 -14.76 -15.44
CA LEU A 133 3.17 -13.94 -16.30
C LEU A 133 3.61 -14.19 -17.74
N GLY A 134 3.18 -15.32 -18.32
CA GLY A 134 3.52 -15.67 -19.69
C GLY A 134 3.54 -17.17 -19.99
N ALA A 135 2.44 -17.88 -19.74
CA ALA A 135 2.18 -19.13 -20.45
C ALA A 135 0.79 -19.01 -21.10
N PRO A 136 0.69 -18.85 -22.44
CA PRO A 136 -0.59 -18.97 -23.12
C PRO A 136 -1.12 -20.40 -22.91
N GLY A 137 -2.42 -20.51 -22.65
CA GLY A 137 -3.07 -21.69 -22.12
C GLY A 137 -2.63 -23.03 -22.71
N ALA A 138 -2.17 -23.92 -21.85
CA ALA A 138 -2.21 -25.35 -22.09
C ALA A 138 -3.39 -25.90 -21.29
N GLU A 139 -4.55 -26.03 -21.93
CA GLU A 139 -5.62 -26.91 -21.46
C GLU A 139 -5.02 -28.30 -21.23
N THR A 140 -4.84 -28.69 -19.97
CA THR A 140 -4.67 -30.10 -19.64
C THR A 140 -6.02 -30.76 -19.84
N ARG A 141 -6.26 -31.28 -21.05
CA ARG A 141 -7.38 -32.16 -21.34
C ARG A 141 -7.23 -33.41 -20.47
N ALA A 142 -8.10 -33.58 -19.47
CA ALA A 142 -8.15 -34.79 -18.68
C ALA A 142 -8.39 -35.99 -19.60
N ALA A 143 -7.51 -37.00 -19.52
CA ALA A 143 -7.67 -38.26 -20.23
C ALA A 143 -8.89 -39.02 -19.67
N PRO A 144 -9.70 -39.70 -20.51
CA PRO A 144 -10.82 -40.47 -20.01
C PRO A 144 -10.31 -41.70 -19.25
N ALA A 145 -10.80 -41.87 -18.01
CA ALA A 145 -10.54 -43.05 -17.21
C ALA A 145 -11.03 -44.31 -17.94
N SER A 146 -10.11 -45.25 -18.17
CA SER A 146 -10.40 -46.57 -18.74
C SER A 146 -11.24 -47.40 -17.78
N GLY A 147 -12.19 -48.15 -18.34
CA GLY A 147 -13.28 -48.80 -17.64
C GLY A 147 -12.90 -49.83 -16.57
N GLY A 148 -13.74 -49.88 -15.55
CA GLY A 148 -13.92 -51.01 -14.64
C GLY A 148 -15.42 -51.27 -14.51
N ALA A 149 -15.86 -52.46 -14.95
CA ALA A 149 -17.25 -52.92 -14.89
C ALA A 149 -17.73 -53.15 -13.44
N PRO A 150 -19.05 -53.13 -13.16
CA PRO A 150 -19.58 -53.15 -11.81
C PRO A 150 -19.62 -54.57 -11.23
N LEU A 151 -19.30 -54.71 -9.94
CA LEU A 151 -19.60 -55.92 -9.18
C LEU A 151 -20.88 -55.71 -8.37
N LEU A 152 -21.97 -56.35 -8.82
CA LEU A 152 -23.18 -56.55 -8.03
C LEU A 152 -22.88 -57.50 -6.86
N VAL A 153 -23.27 -57.13 -5.64
CA VAL A 153 -23.59 -58.09 -4.57
C VAL A 153 -24.91 -57.69 -3.92
N ALA A 154 -25.81 -58.67 -3.84
CA ALA A 154 -27.17 -58.61 -3.34
C ALA A 154 -27.27 -59.11 -1.88
N GLY A 155 -28.35 -58.70 -1.19
CA GLY A 155 -28.87 -59.28 0.06
C GLY A 155 -28.75 -58.31 1.24
N GLY A 156 -29.83 -57.77 1.85
CA GLY A 156 -30.99 -58.45 2.45
C GLY A 156 -30.68 -58.63 3.96
N ARG A 157 -31.45 -58.13 4.93
CA ARG A 157 -32.90 -57.90 5.06
C ARG A 157 -33.17 -56.63 5.87
#